data_AF-K5W3G8-F1
#
_entry.id   AF-K5W3G8-F1
#
_cell.length_a   1.000
_cell.length_b   1.000
_cell.length_c   1.000
_cell.angle_alpha   90.00
_cell.angle_beta   90.00
_cell.angle_gamma   90.00
#
_symmetry.space_group_name_H-M   'P 1'
#
loop_
_entity.id
_entity.type
_entity.pdbx_description
1 polymer ?
#
loop_
_entity_poly.entity_id
_entity_poly.type
_entity_poly.pdbx_seq_one_letter_code
_entity_poly.pdbx_strand_id
1 'polypeptide(L)'
;MEALHLESLLLEYFSADTRRCAESYDDLLMFVLTSREWLKVVELDDSSNETPNRVLEKNVAIANVILGPERGMISAAAGEDIAHWANAVRYKPHGLSKYCGPMFRRLLHIFEQAFRNGILAGDQDELRKTLHSTLSVAHEGSVKCENPHCQWSLHRCGGSWKSRFQECPLLEHARIEGVSRGCMGGVSNAAYADSLEALPDPSHLSILEQSLQRPAIPRSAAATTDSEKLI
;
A
#
# COMPACT_ATOMS: atom_id res chain seq x y z
N MET A 1 -21.97 -3.88 -6.64
CA MET A 1 -21.75 -3.51 -8.06
C MET A 1 -20.62 -2.50 -8.20
N GLU A 2 -20.57 -1.47 -7.35
CA GLU A 2 -19.52 -0.45 -7.36
C GLU A 2 -18.10 -1.01 -7.17
N ALA A 3 -17.87 -1.89 -6.19
CA ALA A 3 -16.55 -2.49 -5.93
C ALA A 3 -15.97 -3.21 -7.15
N LEU A 4 -16.75 -4.05 -7.84
CA LEU A 4 -16.31 -4.78 -9.04
C LEU A 4 -15.87 -3.84 -10.16
N HIS A 5 -16.57 -2.73 -10.35
CA HIS A 5 -16.19 -1.74 -11.36
C HIS A 5 -14.86 -1.08 -11.02
N LEU A 6 -14.66 -0.71 -9.74
CA LEU A 6 -13.40 -0.14 -9.26
C LEU A 6 -12.25 -1.15 -9.37
N GLU A 7 -12.50 -2.44 -9.11
CA GLU A 7 -11.52 -3.52 -9.29
C GLU A 7 -11.07 -3.64 -10.74
N SER A 8 -12.01 -3.65 -11.69
CA SER A 8 -11.68 -3.67 -13.12
C SER A 8 -10.88 -2.44 -13.53
N LEU A 9 -11.24 -1.24 -13.07
CA LEU A 9 -10.44 -0.03 -13.33
C LEU A 9 -9.02 -0.17 -12.77
N LEU A 10 -8.91 -0.58 -11.49
CA LEU A 10 -7.63 -0.74 -10.82
C LEU A 10 -6.76 -1.78 -11.53
N LEU A 11 -7.31 -2.91 -11.95
CA LEU A 11 -6.53 -4.01 -12.52
C LEU A 11 -6.27 -3.85 -14.02
N GLU A 12 -7.27 -3.42 -14.79
CA GLU A 12 -7.26 -3.48 -16.26
C GLU A 12 -7.00 -2.13 -16.93
N TYR A 13 -7.55 -1.04 -16.39
CA TYR A 13 -7.43 0.29 -17.01
C TYR A 13 -6.06 0.91 -16.74
N PHE A 14 -5.64 0.97 -15.48
CA PHE A 14 -4.32 1.49 -15.16
C PHE A 14 -3.25 0.52 -15.66
N SER A 15 -2.19 1.05 -16.29
CA SER A 15 -1.11 0.24 -16.87
C SER A 15 -0.56 -0.80 -15.88
N ALA A 16 -0.26 -2.00 -16.38
CA ALA A 16 0.52 -2.99 -15.62
C ALA A 16 1.94 -2.46 -15.31
N ASP A 17 2.49 -1.67 -16.22
CA ASP A 17 3.71 -0.88 -15.97
C ASP A 17 3.37 0.28 -15.03
N THR A 18 3.65 0.05 -13.76
CA THR A 18 3.42 0.99 -12.65
C THR A 18 4.24 2.27 -12.76
N ARG A 19 5.40 2.24 -13.44
CA ARG A 19 6.21 3.44 -13.68
C ARG A 19 5.52 4.36 -14.67
N ARG A 20 5.01 3.80 -15.76
CA ARG A 20 4.24 4.55 -16.76
C ARG A 20 2.97 5.18 -16.18
N CYS A 21 2.29 4.50 -15.25
CA CYS A 21 1.16 5.06 -14.52
C CYS A 21 1.56 6.28 -13.68
N ALA A 22 2.77 6.27 -13.10
CA ALA A 22 3.27 7.36 -12.26
C ALA A 22 3.89 8.54 -13.05
N GLU A 23 4.14 8.38 -14.35
CA GLU A 23 4.66 9.44 -15.23
C GLU A 23 3.60 10.51 -15.55
N SER A 24 2.33 10.13 -15.59
CA SER A 24 1.19 11.02 -15.83
C SER A 24 0.53 11.36 -14.50
N TYR A 25 0.53 12.64 -14.13
CA TYR A 25 -0.10 13.09 -12.88
C TYR A 25 -1.60 12.79 -12.86
N ASP A 26 -2.28 12.93 -14.00
CA ASP A 26 -3.71 12.67 -14.12
C ASP A 26 -4.02 11.17 -13.94
N ASP A 27 -3.23 10.28 -14.55
CA ASP A 27 -3.42 8.83 -14.38
C ASP A 27 -3.13 8.39 -12.94
N LEU A 28 -2.08 8.96 -12.33
CA LEU A 28 -1.77 8.71 -10.93
C LEU A 28 -2.90 9.20 -10.01
N LEU A 29 -3.39 10.42 -10.22
CA LEU A 29 -4.48 10.98 -9.42
C LEU A 29 -5.75 10.13 -9.54
N MET A 30 -6.09 9.73 -10.77
CA MET A 30 -7.22 8.83 -11.01
C MET A 30 -7.02 7.47 -10.34
N PHE A 31 -5.80 6.91 -10.36
CA PHE A 31 -5.49 5.67 -9.65
C PHE A 31 -5.70 5.83 -8.13
N VAL A 32 -5.14 6.88 -7.54
CA VAL A 32 -5.23 7.17 -6.10
C VAL A 32 -6.69 7.35 -5.68
N LEU A 33 -7.48 8.11 -6.44
CA LEU A 33 -8.90 8.31 -6.18
C LEU A 33 -9.70 6.99 -6.29
N THR A 34 -9.46 6.22 -7.35
CA THR A 34 -10.14 4.93 -7.56
C THR A 34 -9.79 3.94 -6.43
N SER A 35 -8.53 3.88 -6.04
CA SER A 35 -8.07 3.02 -4.93
C SER A 35 -8.66 3.44 -3.59
N ARG A 36 -8.70 4.74 -3.32
CA ARG A 36 -9.35 5.31 -2.13
C ARG A 36 -10.81 4.91 -2.05
N GLU A 37 -11.57 5.04 -3.12
CA GLU A 37 -12.98 4.63 -3.13
C GLU A 37 -13.11 3.12 -2.99
N TRP A 38 -12.26 2.32 -3.66
CA TRP A 38 -12.28 0.87 -3.53
C TRP A 38 -12.05 0.42 -2.08
N LEU A 39 -11.07 1.00 -1.36
CA LEU A 39 -10.81 0.70 0.05
C LEU A 39 -12.01 0.96 0.98
N LYS A 40 -12.91 1.89 0.62
CA LYS A 40 -14.13 2.17 1.38
C LYS A 40 -15.21 1.13 1.16
N VAL A 41 -15.37 0.69 -0.09
CA VAL A 41 -16.51 -0.10 -0.54
C VAL A 41 -16.20 -1.58 -0.75
N VAL A 42 -14.94 -1.99 -0.67
CA VAL A 42 -14.53 -3.40 -0.83
C VAL A 42 -15.27 -4.28 0.17
N GLU A 43 -15.88 -5.33 -0.37
CA GLU A 43 -16.49 -6.41 0.39
C GLU A 43 -15.56 -7.61 0.31
N LEU A 44 -15.23 -8.19 1.46
CA LEU A 44 -14.34 -9.32 1.56
C LEU A 44 -15.13 -10.50 2.12
N ASP A 45 -15.05 -11.63 1.42
CA ASP A 45 -15.68 -12.88 1.83
C ASP A 45 -14.66 -14.00 1.95
N ASP A 46 -15.07 -15.11 2.57
CA ASP A 46 -14.20 -16.28 2.77
C ASP A 46 -13.98 -17.10 1.48
N SER A 47 -14.67 -16.78 0.36
CA SER A 47 -14.74 -17.62 -0.84
C SER A 47 -13.67 -17.32 -1.90
N SER A 48 -13.17 -16.08 -1.96
CA SER A 48 -12.00 -15.73 -2.79
C SER A 48 -11.32 -14.44 -2.31
N ASN A 49 -10.01 -14.53 -2.01
CA ASN A 49 -9.19 -13.37 -1.70
C ASN A 49 -8.22 -13.00 -2.86
N GLU A 50 -8.34 -13.65 -4.01
CA GLU A 50 -7.40 -13.44 -5.13
C GLU A 50 -7.50 -12.02 -5.69
N THR A 51 -8.71 -11.57 -6.04
CA THR A 51 -8.93 -10.23 -6.61
C THR A 51 -8.51 -9.11 -5.66
N PRO A 52 -8.96 -9.10 -4.38
CA PRO A 52 -8.50 -8.09 -3.42
C PRO A 52 -6.98 -8.09 -3.21
N ASN A 53 -6.33 -9.26 -3.20
CA ASN A 53 -4.87 -9.34 -3.10
C ASN A 53 -4.18 -8.73 -4.33
N ARG A 54 -4.66 -9.01 -5.54
CA ARG A 54 -4.10 -8.42 -6.77
C ARG A 54 -4.27 -6.90 -6.80
N VAL A 55 -5.42 -6.39 -6.34
CA VAL A 55 -5.64 -4.94 -6.21
C VAL A 55 -4.66 -4.34 -5.20
N LEU A 56 -4.51 -4.95 -4.02
CA LEU A 56 -3.56 -4.47 -3.01
C LEU A 56 -2.10 -4.57 -3.47
N GLU A 57 -1.73 -5.62 -4.19
CA GLU A 57 -0.39 -5.76 -4.77
C GLU A 57 -0.08 -4.61 -5.73
N LYS A 58 -1.05 -4.24 -6.58
CA LYS A 58 -0.90 -3.08 -7.47
C LYS A 58 -0.82 -1.76 -6.70
N ASN A 59 -1.61 -1.62 -5.63
CA ASN A 59 -1.52 -0.48 -4.72
C ASN A 59 -0.14 -0.37 -4.05
N VAL A 60 0.43 -1.49 -3.59
CA VAL A 60 1.77 -1.56 -3.03
C VAL A 60 2.82 -1.16 -4.08
N ALA A 61 2.70 -1.67 -5.31
CA ALA A 61 3.63 -1.34 -6.38
C ALA A 61 3.60 0.17 -6.71
N ILE A 62 2.40 0.74 -6.91
CA ILE A 62 2.26 2.18 -7.16
C ILE A 62 2.75 2.99 -5.96
N ALA A 63 2.37 2.63 -4.73
CA ALA A 63 2.82 3.30 -3.52
C ALA A 63 4.35 3.33 -3.41
N ASN A 64 5.04 2.23 -3.75
CA ASN A 64 6.51 2.21 -3.78
C ASN A 64 7.11 3.14 -4.83
N VAL A 65 6.50 3.24 -6.02
CA VAL A 65 6.96 4.19 -7.04
C VAL A 65 6.76 5.63 -6.58
N ILE A 66 5.61 5.91 -5.97
CA ILE A 66 5.20 7.29 -5.66
C ILE A 66 5.70 7.81 -4.31
N LEU A 67 6.05 6.92 -3.38
CA LEU A 67 6.53 7.26 -2.03
C LEU A 67 7.95 6.72 -1.77
N GLY A 68 8.54 6.07 -2.77
CA GLY A 68 9.88 5.51 -2.69
C GLY A 68 10.98 6.57 -2.63
N PRO A 69 12.18 6.17 -2.19
CA PRO A 69 13.32 7.06 -1.98
C PRO A 69 13.82 7.73 -3.26
N GLU A 70 13.61 7.09 -4.41
CA GLU A 70 14.06 7.59 -5.72
C GLU A 70 13.19 8.72 -6.26
N ARG A 71 12.01 8.94 -5.66
CA ARG A 71 11.11 9.99 -6.14
C ARG A 71 11.58 11.35 -5.63
N GLY A 72 11.60 12.32 -6.54
CA GLY A 72 11.82 13.73 -6.21
C GLY A 72 10.73 14.32 -5.32
N MET A 73 10.82 15.63 -5.07
CA MET A 73 9.83 16.33 -4.24
C MET A 73 8.43 16.18 -4.82
N ILE A 74 7.51 15.71 -3.98
CA ILE A 74 6.06 15.67 -4.27
C ILE A 74 5.48 17.05 -3.95
N SER A 75 4.56 17.55 -4.78
CA SER A 75 3.87 18.80 -4.49
C SER A 75 2.99 18.66 -3.24
N ALA A 76 2.72 19.78 -2.53
CA ALA A 76 1.86 19.74 -1.35
C ALA A 76 0.45 19.19 -1.66
N ALA A 77 -0.12 19.58 -2.81
CA ALA A 77 -1.42 19.07 -3.26
C ALA A 77 -1.41 17.55 -3.47
N ALA A 78 -0.39 17.02 -4.16
CA ALA A 78 -0.24 15.58 -4.33
C ALA A 78 -0.02 14.86 -2.99
N GLY A 79 0.70 15.48 -2.06
CA GLY A 79 0.87 14.96 -0.69
C GLY A 79 -0.46 14.86 0.07
N GLU A 80 -1.40 15.78 -0.15
CA GLU A 80 -2.74 15.77 0.45
C GLU A 80 -3.63 14.68 -0.16
N ASP A 81 -3.60 14.48 -1.49
CA ASP A 81 -4.32 13.39 -2.14
C ASP A 81 -3.85 12.01 -1.65
N ILE A 82 -2.53 11.84 -1.52
CA ILE A 82 -1.95 10.60 -0.99
C ILE A 82 -2.32 10.43 0.49
N ALA A 83 -2.38 11.50 1.29
CA ALA A 83 -2.86 11.43 2.66
C ALA A 83 -4.33 10.99 2.76
N HIS A 84 -5.20 11.45 1.86
CA HIS A 84 -6.58 10.97 1.78
C HIS A 84 -6.66 9.48 1.42
N TRP A 85 -5.75 9.01 0.57
CA TRP A 85 -5.63 7.58 0.25
C TRP A 85 -5.12 6.77 1.44
N ALA A 86 -4.09 7.23 2.14
CA ALA A 86 -3.60 6.62 3.37
C ALA A 86 -4.71 6.55 4.44
N ASN A 87 -5.55 7.59 4.55
CA ASN A 87 -6.68 7.58 5.48
C ASN A 87 -7.78 6.55 5.11
N ALA A 88 -7.86 6.11 3.87
CA ALA A 88 -8.88 5.15 3.44
C ALA A 88 -8.63 3.72 3.95
N VAL A 89 -7.43 3.40 4.40
CA VAL A 89 -7.13 2.07 4.98
C VAL A 89 -7.95 1.76 6.24
N ARG A 90 -8.51 2.78 6.90
CA ARG A 90 -9.29 2.64 8.15
C ARG A 90 -10.70 2.08 7.98
N TYR A 91 -11.23 2.00 6.77
CA TYR A 91 -12.66 1.66 6.58
C TYR A 91 -12.94 0.17 6.85
N LYS A 92 -12.02 -0.73 6.47
CA LYS A 92 -12.20 -2.19 6.61
C LYS A 92 -10.96 -2.90 7.18
N PRO A 93 -10.34 -2.40 8.27
CA PRO A 93 -9.01 -2.85 8.70
C PRO A 93 -8.99 -4.32 9.11
N HIS A 94 -10.03 -4.81 9.81
CA HIS A 94 -10.13 -6.22 10.21
C HIS A 94 -10.32 -7.16 9.01
N GLY A 95 -11.16 -6.78 8.04
CA GLY A 95 -11.38 -7.58 6.83
C GLY A 95 -10.09 -7.68 6.02
N LEU A 96 -9.47 -6.53 5.69
CA LEU A 96 -8.24 -6.51 4.90
C LEU A 96 -7.10 -7.23 5.61
N SER A 97 -6.99 -7.13 6.93
CA SER A 97 -6.03 -7.90 7.73
C SER A 97 -6.28 -9.40 7.65
N LYS A 98 -7.53 -9.84 7.82
CA LYS A 98 -7.91 -11.26 7.79
C LYS A 98 -7.69 -11.90 6.42
N TYR A 99 -8.09 -11.22 5.35
CA TYR A 99 -8.16 -11.80 4.01
C TYR A 99 -6.94 -11.50 3.13
N CYS A 100 -6.28 -10.36 3.37
CA CYS A 100 -5.18 -9.84 2.56
C CYS A 100 -3.96 -9.44 3.40
N GLY A 101 -3.82 -10.02 4.60
CA GLY A 101 -2.90 -9.58 5.64
C GLY A 101 -1.50 -9.14 5.17
N PRO A 102 -0.75 -9.99 4.43
CA PRO A 102 0.58 -9.62 3.95
C PRO A 102 0.61 -8.38 3.04
N MET A 103 -0.28 -8.31 2.05
CA MET A 103 -0.32 -7.17 1.12
C MET A 103 -0.81 -5.90 1.82
N PHE A 104 -1.80 -6.05 2.70
CA PHE A 104 -2.33 -4.93 3.46
C PHE A 104 -1.28 -4.33 4.41
N ARG A 105 -0.54 -5.17 5.16
CA ARG A 105 0.58 -4.71 6.00
C ARG A 105 1.67 -4.02 5.20
N ARG A 106 2.05 -4.55 4.03
CA ARG A 106 3.03 -3.91 3.15
C ARG A 106 2.59 -2.50 2.76
N LEU A 107 1.33 -2.34 2.34
CA LEU A 107 0.79 -1.03 1.99
C LEU A 107 0.83 -0.06 3.18
N LEU A 108 0.43 -0.52 4.37
CA LEU A 108 0.46 0.29 5.59
C LEU A 108 1.87 0.73 5.97
N HIS A 109 2.88 -0.14 5.82
CA HIS A 109 4.27 0.23 6.10
C HIS A 109 4.82 1.27 5.11
N ILE A 110 4.36 1.26 3.86
CA ILE A 110 4.73 2.31 2.91
C ILE A 110 4.14 3.66 3.36
N PHE A 111 2.87 3.69 3.78
CA PHE A 111 2.26 4.91 4.32
C PHE A 111 2.86 5.35 5.65
N GLU A 112 3.21 4.42 6.54
CA GLU A 112 3.95 4.70 7.77
C GLU A 112 5.28 5.41 7.46
N GLN A 113 6.07 4.86 6.53
CA GLN A 113 7.35 5.45 6.16
C GLN A 113 7.16 6.83 5.53
N ALA A 114 6.19 6.98 4.63
CA ALA A 114 5.86 8.27 4.01
C ALA A 114 5.44 9.31 5.05
N PHE A 115 4.63 8.92 6.04
CA PHE A 115 4.25 9.79 7.15
C PHE A 115 5.46 10.22 7.96
N ARG A 116 6.30 9.26 8.38
CA ARG A 116 7.51 9.55 9.18
C ARG A 116 8.50 10.45 8.45
N ASN A 117 8.58 10.32 7.12
CA ASN A 117 9.41 11.15 6.26
C ASN A 117 8.80 12.54 5.96
N GLY A 118 7.60 12.83 6.45
CA GLY A 118 6.92 14.11 6.21
C GLY A 118 6.41 14.30 4.78
N ILE A 119 6.21 13.19 4.04
CA ILE A 119 5.72 13.20 2.66
C ILE A 119 4.19 13.40 2.63
N LEU A 120 3.47 12.83 3.59
CA LEU A 120 2.01 12.96 3.68
C LEU A 120 1.63 14.33 4.24
N ALA A 121 0.92 15.14 3.45
CA ALA A 121 0.47 16.47 3.85
C ALA A 121 -0.95 16.42 4.46
N GLY A 122 -1.36 17.51 5.14
CA GLY A 122 -2.69 17.62 5.76
C GLY A 122 -2.67 17.41 7.28
N ASP A 123 -3.80 16.98 7.84
CA ASP A 123 -3.98 16.78 9.29
C ASP A 123 -3.11 15.61 9.80
N GLN A 124 -1.97 15.98 10.40
CA GLN A 124 -0.98 15.03 10.89
C GLN A 124 -1.48 14.21 12.07
N ASP A 125 -2.39 14.74 12.89
CA ASP A 125 -2.94 14.03 14.04
C ASP A 125 -3.91 12.94 13.58
N GLU A 126 -4.75 13.25 12.60
CA GLU A 126 -5.69 12.27 12.03
C GLU A 126 -4.97 11.18 11.24
N LEU A 127 -3.93 11.54 10.47
CA LEU A 127 -3.05 10.57 9.80
C LEU A 127 -2.38 9.63 10.80
N ARG A 128 -1.77 10.20 11.86
CA ARG A 128 -1.13 9.43 12.93
C ARG A 128 -2.10 8.46 13.58
N LYS A 129 -3.30 8.93 13.95
CA LYS A 129 -4.34 8.10 14.57
C LYS A 129 -4.82 6.98 13.65
N THR A 130 -5.04 7.29 12.37
CA THR A 130 -5.50 6.34 11.35
C THR A 130 -4.44 5.25 11.12
N LEU A 131 -3.20 5.64 10.87
CA LEU A 131 -2.09 4.71 10.67
C LEU A 131 -1.88 3.85 11.92
N HIS A 132 -1.85 4.46 13.11
CA HIS A 132 -1.66 3.73 14.36
C HIS A 132 -2.71 2.65 14.56
N SER A 133 -3.99 3.03 14.48
CA SER A 133 -5.10 2.11 14.72
C SER A 133 -5.09 0.98 13.71
N THR A 134 -4.84 1.30 12.44
CA THR A 134 -4.89 0.32 11.35
C THR A 134 -3.69 -0.61 11.35
N LEU A 135 -2.47 -0.12 11.59
CA LEU A 135 -1.27 -0.94 11.76
C LEU A 135 -1.40 -1.87 12.96
N SER A 136 -1.94 -1.39 14.08
CA SER A 136 -2.21 -2.23 15.26
C SER A 136 -3.15 -3.38 14.93
N VAL A 137 -4.27 -3.10 14.26
CA VAL A 137 -5.24 -4.13 13.82
C VAL A 137 -4.63 -5.10 12.81
N ALA A 138 -3.84 -4.60 11.86
CA ALA A 138 -3.20 -5.42 10.82
C ALA A 138 -2.15 -6.41 11.38
N HIS A 139 -1.65 -6.13 12.58
CA HIS A 139 -0.68 -6.97 13.29
C HIS A 139 -1.30 -7.76 14.46
N GLU A 140 -2.58 -7.56 14.76
CA GLU A 140 -3.27 -8.28 15.83
C GLU A 140 -3.30 -9.80 15.52
N GLY A 141 -2.78 -10.61 16.44
CA GLY A 141 -2.68 -12.07 16.27
C GLY A 141 -1.61 -12.54 15.28
N SER A 142 -0.89 -11.63 14.61
CA SER A 142 0.22 -12.00 13.73
C SER A 142 1.55 -11.99 14.48
N VAL A 143 2.26 -13.12 14.44
CA VAL A 143 3.62 -13.23 14.97
C VAL A 143 4.70 -12.85 13.96
N LYS A 144 4.34 -12.72 12.68
CA LYS A 144 5.27 -12.41 11.59
C LYS A 144 4.77 -11.21 10.79
N CYS A 145 5.69 -10.34 10.43
CA CYS A 145 5.48 -9.28 9.46
C CYS A 145 6.48 -9.47 8.31
N GLU A 146 6.08 -9.05 7.12
CA GLU A 146 6.90 -9.06 5.92
C GLU A 146 8.06 -8.06 5.99
N ASN A 147 7.95 -7.05 6.86
CA ASN A 147 9.06 -6.15 7.20
C ASN A 147 9.82 -6.73 8.42
N PRO A 148 11.10 -7.14 8.28
CA PRO A 148 11.87 -7.76 9.36
C PRO A 148 12.16 -6.81 10.53
N HIS A 149 12.07 -5.50 10.31
CA HIS A 149 12.26 -4.47 11.34
C HIS A 149 10.93 -4.00 11.95
N CYS A 150 9.81 -4.62 11.57
CA CYS A 150 8.50 -4.25 12.10
C CYS A 150 8.39 -4.55 13.61
N GLN A 151 7.97 -3.54 14.37
CA GLN A 151 7.77 -3.65 15.81
C GLN A 151 6.29 -3.67 16.22
N TRP A 152 5.35 -3.57 15.28
CA TRP A 152 3.92 -3.42 15.57
C TRP A 152 3.30 -4.63 16.29
N SER A 153 3.77 -5.86 16.04
CA SER A 153 3.28 -7.06 16.73
C SER A 153 3.63 -7.09 18.22
N LEU A 154 4.69 -6.40 18.62
CA LEU A 154 5.13 -6.24 20.02
C LEU A 154 4.73 -4.88 20.59
N HIS A 155 4.25 -3.98 19.76
CA HIS A 155 3.96 -2.62 20.14
C HIS A 155 2.73 -2.55 21.03
N ARG A 156 2.89 -1.86 22.16
CA ARG A 156 1.80 -1.42 23.02
C ARG A 156 1.94 0.08 23.17
N CYS A 157 0.95 0.83 22.71
CA CYS A 157 1.00 2.27 22.85
C CYS A 157 0.73 2.66 24.32
N GLY A 158 1.69 3.32 24.94
CA GLY A 158 1.51 3.97 26.23
C GLY A 158 0.70 5.26 26.06
N GLY A 159 -0.20 5.57 27.00
CA GLY A 159 -0.89 6.85 27.02
C GLY A 159 -2.32 6.81 27.57
N SER A 160 -2.79 7.97 28.00
CA SER A 160 -4.20 8.16 28.39
C SER A 160 -5.11 7.94 27.18
N TRP A 161 -6.37 7.56 27.40
CA TRP A 161 -7.32 7.34 26.30
C TRP A 161 -7.47 8.55 25.35
N LYS A 162 -7.17 9.76 25.82
CA LYS A 162 -7.25 11.00 25.04
C LYS A 162 -5.99 11.32 24.23
N SER A 163 -4.83 10.80 24.62
CA SER A 163 -3.53 11.09 23.98
C SER A 163 -2.81 9.84 23.46
N ARG A 164 -3.48 8.67 23.50
CA ARG A 164 -2.88 7.35 23.30
C ARG A 164 -2.03 7.23 22.03
N PHE A 165 -2.34 8.00 21.00
CA PHE A 165 -1.66 7.91 19.70
C PHE A 165 -0.69 9.06 19.42
N GLN A 166 -0.81 10.20 20.11
CA GLN A 166 0.00 11.40 19.83
C GLN A 166 1.49 11.16 20.08
N GLU A 167 1.81 10.37 21.11
CA GLU A 167 3.19 10.07 21.52
C GLU A 167 3.64 8.66 21.09
N CYS A 168 3.02 8.09 20.06
CA CYS A 168 3.43 6.77 19.57
C CYS A 168 4.86 6.85 18.98
N PRO A 169 5.86 6.14 19.57
CA PRO A 169 7.25 6.21 19.11
C PRO A 169 7.45 5.63 17.70
N LEU A 170 6.58 4.70 17.27
CA LEU A 170 6.66 4.11 15.93
C LEU A 170 6.22 5.09 14.83
N LEU A 171 5.51 6.15 15.18
CA LEU A 171 5.04 7.19 14.26
C LEU A 171 5.69 8.54 14.56
N GLU A 172 6.82 8.57 15.26
CA GLU A 172 7.63 9.79 15.32
C GLU A 172 8.23 10.10 13.94
N HIS A 173 8.14 11.36 13.53
CA HIS A 173 8.81 11.82 12.33
C HIS A 173 10.31 11.58 12.49
N ALA A 174 10.96 11.10 11.43
CA ALA A 174 12.40 10.93 11.43
C ALA A 174 13.02 12.30 11.74
N ARG A 175 13.74 12.40 12.86
CA ARG A 175 14.50 13.60 13.18
C ARG A 175 15.57 13.72 12.11
N ILE A 176 15.44 14.70 11.22
CA ILE A 176 16.52 15.07 10.31
C ILE A 176 17.58 15.74 11.18
N GLU A 177 18.52 14.96 11.71
CA GLU A 177 19.70 15.47 12.39
C GLU A 177 20.49 16.32 11.39
N GLY A 178 20.42 17.65 11.53
CA GLY A 178 21.16 18.58 10.69
C GLY A 178 20.39 19.81 10.21
N VAL A 179 19.05 19.80 10.25
CA VAL A 179 18.26 21.01 9.95
C VAL A 179 17.85 21.67 11.25
N SER A 180 18.65 22.65 11.67
CA SER A 180 18.26 23.55 12.75
C SER A 180 16.92 24.18 12.41
N ARG A 181 15.99 24.16 13.39
CA ARG A 181 14.71 24.88 13.40
C ARG A 181 14.92 26.31 12.90
N GLY A 182 14.66 26.54 11.61
CA GLY A 182 14.83 27.84 10.98
C GLY A 182 14.40 27.78 9.53
N CYS A 183 13.24 28.36 9.27
CA CYS A 183 12.62 28.61 7.96
C CYS A 183 11.80 27.46 7.36
N MET A 184 10.48 27.66 7.41
CA MET A 184 9.55 27.12 6.43
C MET A 184 9.97 27.63 5.04
N GLY A 185 10.40 26.72 4.16
CA GLY A 185 10.68 27.05 2.77
C GLY A 185 11.79 26.19 2.19
N GLY A 186 11.40 25.09 1.55
CA GLY A 186 12.19 24.33 0.56
C GLY A 186 13.61 23.96 0.95
N VAL A 187 13.83 22.70 1.35
CA VAL A 187 15.19 22.15 1.48
C VAL A 187 15.38 20.96 0.55
N SER A 188 16.40 21.08 -0.29
CA SER A 188 16.91 20.08 -1.23
C SER A 188 17.67 18.97 -0.50
N ASN A 189 17.41 17.70 -0.87
CA ASN A 189 18.03 16.53 -0.26
C ASN A 189 19.39 16.18 -0.88
N ALA A 190 20.48 16.51 -0.20
CA ALA A 190 21.82 15.96 -0.46
C ALA A 190 22.28 14.94 0.61
N ALA A 191 21.53 14.77 1.71
CA ALA A 191 21.93 13.94 2.86
C ALA A 191 21.39 12.49 2.84
N TYR A 192 20.77 12.05 1.74
CA TYR A 192 20.05 10.76 1.69
C TYR A 192 20.95 9.54 1.41
N ALA A 193 22.22 9.75 1.04
CA ALA A 193 23.10 8.67 0.60
C ALA A 193 23.60 7.73 1.73
N ASP A 194 23.58 8.17 3.00
CA ASP A 194 24.28 7.46 4.08
C ASP A 194 23.44 6.44 4.88
N SER A 195 22.14 6.30 4.60
CA SER A 195 21.25 5.34 5.31
C SER A 195 20.81 4.13 4.46
N LEU A 196 21.53 3.85 3.37
CA LEU A 196 21.14 2.88 2.33
C LEU A 196 21.56 1.42 2.57
N GLU A 197 22.24 1.08 3.67
CA GLU A 197 22.82 -0.27 3.85
C GLU A 197 21.84 -1.39 4.26
N ALA A 198 20.52 -1.16 4.27
CA ALA A 198 19.56 -2.20 4.68
C ALA A 198 18.30 -2.32 3.80
N LEU A 199 18.39 -2.02 2.50
CA LEU A 199 17.32 -2.37 1.55
C LEU A 199 17.58 -3.76 0.93
N PRO A 200 16.55 -4.61 0.77
CA PRO A 200 16.68 -5.86 0.04
C PRO A 200 17.03 -5.59 -1.42
N ASP A 201 17.91 -6.42 -1.97
CA ASP A 201 18.43 -6.36 -3.33
C ASP A 201 17.29 -6.23 -4.38
N PRO A 202 17.32 -5.20 -5.26
CA PRO A 202 16.33 -5.00 -6.33
C PRO A 202 16.23 -6.19 -7.31
N SER A 203 17.17 -7.13 -7.28
CA SER A 203 17.12 -8.40 -8.02
C SER A 203 15.89 -9.27 -7.71
N HIS A 204 15.18 -9.03 -6.60
CA HIS A 204 13.94 -9.74 -6.26
C HIS A 204 12.67 -9.24 -6.96
N LEU A 205 12.70 -8.07 -7.61
CA LEU A 205 11.54 -7.54 -8.34
C LEU A 205 11.32 -8.26 -9.69
N SER A 206 12.38 -8.80 -10.28
CA SER A 206 12.34 -9.56 -11.54
C SER A 206 11.49 -10.83 -11.47
N ILE A 207 11.29 -11.40 -10.27
CA ILE A 207 10.50 -12.62 -10.05
C ILE A 207 8.99 -12.33 -10.09
N LEU A 208 8.57 -11.11 -9.72
CA LEU A 208 7.17 -10.70 -9.75
C LEU A 208 6.70 -10.39 -11.18
N GLU A 209 7.57 -9.79 -12.01
CA GLU A 209 7.23 -9.52 -13.41
C GLU A 209 7.09 -10.80 -14.26
N GLN A 210 7.89 -11.84 -13.98
CA GLN A 210 7.77 -13.12 -14.68
C GLN A 210 6.50 -13.91 -14.30
N SER A 211 5.94 -13.69 -13.12
CA SER A 211 4.72 -14.39 -12.67
C SER A 211 3.45 -13.83 -13.31
N LEU A 212 3.48 -12.57 -13.79
CA LEU A 212 2.36 -11.91 -14.46
C LEU A 212 2.32 -12.16 -15.98
N GLN A 213 3.35 -12.78 -16.56
CA GLN A 213 3.43 -13.10 -17.99
C GLN A 213 3.08 -14.57 -18.30
N ARG A 214 2.14 -15.18 -17.57
CA ARG A 214 1.66 -16.53 -17.95
C ARG A 214 0.87 -16.46 -19.27
N PRO A 215 1.25 -17.19 -20.32
CA PRO A 215 0.43 -17.31 -21.52
C PRO A 215 -0.87 -18.07 -21.19
N ALA A 216 -1.97 -17.63 -21.80
CA ALA A 216 -3.27 -18.29 -21.69
C ALA A 216 -3.15 -19.75 -22.13
N ILE A 217 -3.50 -20.68 -21.23
CA ILE A 217 -3.60 -22.11 -21.55
C ILE A 217 -4.74 -22.28 -22.57
N PRO A 218 -4.50 -22.81 -23.77
CA PRO A 218 -5.59 -23.10 -24.70
C PRO A 218 -6.49 -24.17 -24.09
N ARG A 219 -7.79 -23.86 -24.00
CA ARG A 219 -8.84 -24.81 -23.63
C ARG A 219 -8.81 -25.99 -24.60
N SER A 220 -8.37 -27.15 -24.11
CA SER A 220 -8.49 -28.44 -24.79
C SER A 220 -9.95 -28.70 -25.16
N ALA A 221 -10.19 -28.99 -26.43
CA ALA A 221 -11.50 -29.36 -26.95
C ALA A 221 -11.94 -30.70 -26.33
N ALA A 222 -13.16 -30.71 -25.79
CA ALA A 222 -13.81 -31.92 -25.32
C ALA A 222 -14.01 -32.89 -26.49
N ALA A 223 -13.39 -34.07 -26.40
CA ALA A 223 -13.72 -35.20 -27.26
C ALA A 223 -15.05 -35.81 -26.78
N THR A 224 -16.05 -35.70 -27.66
CA THR A 224 -17.34 -36.39 -27.62
C THR A 224 -17.15 -37.90 -27.53
N THR A 225 -17.79 -38.52 -26.54
CA THR A 225 -17.97 -39.97 -26.45
C THR A 225 -19.18 -40.36 -27.28
N ASP A 226 -18.94 -41.00 -28.42
CA ASP A 226 -19.98 -41.67 -29.20
C ASP A 226 -20.44 -42.94 -28.47
N SER A 227 -21.75 -42.98 -28.18
CA SER A 227 -22.46 -44.17 -27.77
C SER A 227 -23.07 -44.82 -29.02
N GLU A 228 -22.50 -45.93 -29.49
CA GLU A 228 -23.17 -46.82 -30.43
C GLU A 228 -23.39 -48.23 -29.84
N LYS A 229 -24.65 -48.40 -29.40
CA LYS A 229 -25.57 -49.52 -29.65
C LYS A 229 -25.10 -50.96 -29.42
N LEU A 230 -25.71 -51.57 -28.40
CA LEU A 230 -26.26 -52.92 -28.47
C LEU A 230 -27.32 -53.01 -29.60
N ILE A 231 -27.19 -53.99 -30.50
CA ILE A 231 -28.06 -55.17 -30.71
C ILE A 231 -27.33 -56.08 -31.70
#